data_AF-J6DID4-F1
#
_entry.id   AF-J6DID4-F1
#
_cell.length_a   1.000
_cell.length_b   1.000
_cell.length_c   1.000
_cell.angle_alpha   90.00
_cell.angle_beta   90.00
_cell.angle_gamma   90.00
#
_symmetry.space_group_name_H-M   'P 1'
#
loop_
_entity.id
_entity.type
_entity.pdbx_description
1 polymer ?
#
loop_
_entity_poly.entity_id
_entity_poly.type
_entity_poly.pdbx_seq_one_letter_code
_entity_poly.pdbx_strand_id
1 'polypeptide(L)'
;MPALYAGEWFEIAEEQCDYMLDVLPPLWIRGEMFAMREFMTGSVTSVFLTLRLDSRRRHFHAYCDLADKGSPERMRDAIIARESRPMKAMTREERLEHIWSTAHDDYRGYAGDRWPPAMRGQRTVQLYGGKAGTFLKLLGDLSDVEIAAKLPVQLRHLPDAIAA
;
A
#
# COMPACT_ATOMS: atom_id res chain seq x y z
N MET A 1 26.12 -13.69 5.49
CA MET A 1 24.86 -13.85 4.73
C MET A 1 23.78 -13.14 5.53
N PRO A 2 22.90 -12.34 4.91
CA PRO A 2 21.80 -11.72 5.65
C PRO A 2 20.94 -12.83 6.29
N ALA A 3 20.53 -12.63 7.54
CA ALA A 3 19.61 -13.55 8.21
C ALA A 3 18.28 -13.59 7.43
N LEU A 4 17.65 -14.76 7.36
CA LEU A 4 16.37 -14.95 6.67
C LEU A 4 15.34 -13.93 7.24
N TYR A 5 14.61 -13.24 6.36
CA TYR A 5 13.62 -12.19 6.66
C TYR A 5 14.16 -10.82 7.13
N ALA A 6 15.44 -10.69 7.46
CA ALA A 6 15.99 -9.41 7.88
C ALA A 6 15.91 -8.38 6.75
N GLY A 7 15.26 -7.24 7.01
CA GLY A 7 15.07 -6.20 5.99
C GLY A 7 13.66 -6.14 5.38
N GLU A 8 12.76 -7.06 5.72
CA GLU A 8 11.37 -7.03 5.27
C GLU A 8 10.48 -6.21 6.22
N TRP A 9 9.51 -5.48 5.64
CA TRP A 9 8.50 -4.74 6.38
C TRP A 9 7.17 -4.66 5.63
N PHE A 10 6.10 -4.44 6.38
CA PHE A 10 4.76 -4.16 5.86
C PHE A 10 4.00 -3.21 6.77
N GLU A 11 3.00 -2.53 6.21
CA GLU A 11 2.09 -1.66 6.96
C GLU A 11 1.00 -2.50 7.63
N ILE A 12 0.65 -2.13 8.86
CA ILE A 12 -0.40 -2.75 9.68
C ILE A 12 -1.36 -1.68 10.21
N ALA A 13 -2.53 -2.11 10.68
CA ALA A 13 -3.46 -1.23 11.36
C ALA A 13 -2.99 -0.87 12.77
N GLU A 14 -3.47 0.25 13.31
CA GLU A 14 -3.17 0.71 14.67
C GLU A 14 -3.58 -0.35 15.71
N GLU A 15 -4.77 -0.93 15.55
CA GLU A 15 -5.31 -1.95 16.47
C GLU A 15 -4.46 -3.21 16.51
N GLN A 16 -3.83 -3.56 15.39
CA GLN A 16 -2.92 -4.70 15.31
C GLN A 16 -1.58 -4.38 15.99
N CYS A 17 -1.11 -3.14 15.87
CA CYS A 17 0.11 -2.66 16.53
C CYS A 17 -0.08 -2.65 18.05
N ASP A 18 -1.20 -2.10 18.52
CA ASP A 18 -1.55 -2.03 19.94
C ASP A 18 -1.75 -3.42 20.53
N TYR A 19 -2.47 -4.30 19.83
CA TYR A 19 -2.64 -5.68 20.23
C TYR A 19 -1.30 -6.37 20.49
N MET A 20 -0.33 -6.21 19.59
CA MET A 20 0.99 -6.83 19.74
C MET A 20 1.76 -6.28 20.95
N LEU A 21 1.55 -5.02 21.32
CA LEU A 21 2.14 -4.41 22.52
C LEU A 21 1.52 -4.97 23.80
N ASP A 22 0.21 -5.27 23.79
CA ASP A 22 -0.53 -5.77 24.95
C ASP A 22 -0.37 -7.28 25.18
N VAL A 23 -0.03 -8.06 24.13
CA VAL A 23 0.11 -9.52 24.22
C VAL A 23 1.21 -9.93 25.20
N LEU A 24 2.40 -9.31 25.10
CA LEU A 24 3.54 -9.62 25.96
C LEU A 24 4.40 -8.36 26.17
N PRO A 25 5.03 -8.19 27.35
CA PRO A 25 5.92 -7.07 27.59
C PRO A 25 7.04 -7.06 26.54
N PRO A 26 7.26 -5.94 25.83
CA PRO A 26 8.27 -5.87 24.79
C PRO A 26 9.67 -6.05 25.37
N LEU A 27 10.59 -6.51 24.52
CA LEU A 27 12.02 -6.60 24.87
C LEU A 27 12.58 -5.21 25.21
N TRP A 28 12.16 -4.20 24.44
CA TRP A 28 12.44 -2.80 24.70
C TRP A 28 11.40 -1.93 24.00
N ILE A 29 11.22 -0.72 24.53
CA ILE A 29 10.48 0.38 23.89
C ILE A 29 11.46 1.55 23.75
N ARG A 30 11.55 2.13 22.56
CA ARG A 30 12.44 3.27 22.25
C ARG A 30 11.71 4.24 21.33
N GLY A 31 11.24 5.35 21.89
CA GLY A 31 10.44 6.33 21.15
C GLY A 31 9.20 5.66 20.55
N GLU A 32 8.98 5.86 19.26
CA GLU A 32 7.85 5.30 18.51
C GLU A 32 8.09 3.86 18.02
N MET A 33 8.97 3.09 18.67
CA MET A 33 9.30 1.72 18.29
C MET A 33 9.34 0.78 19.49
N PHE A 34 8.94 -0.47 19.28
CA PHE A 34 9.16 -1.54 20.26
C PHE A 34 9.55 -2.85 19.56
N ALA A 35 10.31 -3.69 20.26
CA ALA A 35 10.68 -5.02 19.77
C ALA A 35 10.04 -6.10 20.62
N MET A 36 9.63 -7.19 19.95
CA MET A 36 9.14 -8.39 20.62
C MET A 36 10.27 -9.16 21.29
N ARG A 37 9.93 -10.00 22.26
CA ARG A 37 10.89 -10.88 22.95
C ARG A 37 11.11 -12.18 22.18
N GLU A 38 10.18 -12.52 21.28
CA GLU A 38 10.18 -13.71 20.45
C GLU A 38 11.09 -13.52 19.25
N PHE A 39 12.07 -14.40 19.09
CA PHE A 39 12.98 -14.40 17.94
C PHE A 39 12.50 -15.42 16.92
N MET A 40 12.39 -15.01 15.65
CA MET A 40 11.97 -15.90 14.58
C MET A 40 13.13 -16.80 14.11
N THR A 41 14.32 -16.22 13.96
CA THR A 41 15.53 -16.95 13.56
C THR A 41 16.77 -16.24 14.08
N GLY A 42 17.62 -16.95 14.82
CA GLY A 42 18.81 -16.36 15.44
C GLY A 42 18.47 -15.12 16.27
N SER A 43 18.99 -13.97 15.83
CA SER A 43 18.80 -12.65 16.45
C SER A 43 17.73 -11.77 15.76
N VAL A 44 16.99 -12.32 14.79
CA VAL A 44 15.92 -11.61 14.10
C VAL A 44 14.62 -11.67 14.90
N THR A 45 14.04 -10.51 15.17
CA THR A 45 12.74 -10.38 15.84
C THR A 45 11.85 -9.34 15.14
N SER A 46 10.57 -9.36 15.51
CA SER A 46 9.58 -8.37 15.13
C SER A 46 9.84 -7.05 15.83
N VAL A 47 9.98 -5.98 15.05
CA VAL A 47 10.04 -4.60 15.51
C VAL A 47 8.85 -3.86 14.92
N PHE A 48 8.09 -3.20 15.79
CA PHE A 48 6.95 -2.38 15.42
C PHE A 48 7.35 -0.91 15.45
N LEU A 49 6.89 -0.14 14.47
CA LEU A 49 7.23 1.27 14.28
C LEU A 49 5.98 2.09 14.03
N THR A 50 5.79 3.16 14.80
CA THR A 50 4.78 4.19 14.56
C THR A 50 5.45 5.39 13.90
N LEU A 51 5.19 5.62 12.62
CA LEU A 51 5.84 6.67 11.84
C LEU A 51 4.84 7.74 11.43
N ARG A 52 5.27 9.00 11.48
CA ARG A 52 4.49 10.13 10.98
C ARG A 52 4.91 10.46 9.55
N LEU A 53 4.06 10.11 8.60
CA LEU A 53 4.27 10.26 7.15
C LEU A 53 3.07 11.05 6.58
N ASP A 54 3.33 12.11 5.80
CA ASP A 54 2.30 12.95 5.18
C ASP A 54 1.20 13.43 6.15
N SER A 55 1.59 13.86 7.35
CA SER A 55 0.69 14.30 8.44
C SER A 55 -0.23 13.22 9.02
N ARG A 56 -0.05 11.94 8.65
CA ARG A 56 -0.78 10.79 9.21
C ARG A 56 0.19 9.90 10.00
N ARG A 57 -0.32 9.27 11.06
CA ARG A 57 0.40 8.19 11.73
C ARG A 57 0.14 6.90 10.96
N ARG A 58 1.20 6.15 10.70
CA ARG A 58 1.16 4.85 10.02
C ARG A 58 1.99 3.87 10.86
N HIS A 59 1.51 2.64 10.95
CA HIS A 59 2.12 1.60 11.77
C HIS A 59 2.75 0.55 10.87
N PHE A 60 3.97 0.13 11.21
CA PHE A 60 4.73 -0.83 10.43
C PHE A 60 5.22 -1.96 11.31
N HIS A 61 5.22 -3.16 10.75
CA HIS A 61 5.90 -4.32 11.30
C HIS A 61 7.10 -4.63 10.40
N ALA A 62 8.28 -4.68 11.00
CA ALA A 62 9.52 -5.03 10.33
C ALA A 62 10.27 -6.15 11.05
N TYR A 63 11.05 -6.91 10.31
CA TYR A 63 11.95 -7.92 10.87
C TYR A 63 13.37 -7.36 10.93
N CYS A 64 13.89 -7.19 12.14
CA CYS A 64 15.21 -6.61 12.39
C CYS A 64 16.12 -7.63 13.08
N ASP A 65 17.38 -7.68 12.63
CA ASP A 65 18.44 -8.43 13.30
C ASP A 65 19.00 -7.60 14.46
N LEU A 66 18.73 -7.99 15.71
CA LEU A 66 19.20 -7.25 16.87
C LEU A 66 20.68 -7.47 17.21
N ALA A 67 21.35 -8.45 16.57
CA ALA A 67 22.81 -8.58 16.67
C ALA A 67 23.51 -7.49 15.84
N ASP A 68 22.87 -7.03 14.78
CA ASP A 68 23.34 -5.92 13.96
C ASP A 68 22.94 -4.57 14.57
N LYS A 69 23.92 -3.91 15.20
CA LYS A 69 23.71 -2.62 15.87
C LYS A 69 23.18 -1.58 14.88
N GLY A 70 22.04 -0.99 15.24
CA GLY A 70 21.38 0.01 14.41
C GLY A 70 20.43 -0.57 13.35
N SER A 71 20.20 -1.89 13.31
CA SER A 71 19.25 -2.48 12.36
C SER A 71 17.84 -1.87 12.47
N PRO A 72 17.25 -1.67 13.67
CA PRO A 72 15.94 -1.03 13.78
C PRO A 72 15.93 0.42 13.27
N GLU A 73 16.98 1.20 13.57
CA GLU A 73 17.08 2.59 13.14
C GLU A 73 17.28 2.70 11.61
N ARG A 74 18.13 1.85 11.02
CA ARG A 74 18.28 1.77 9.56
C ARG A 74 16.99 1.32 8.88
N MET A 75 16.26 0.39 9.47
CA MET A 75 14.96 -0.05 8.98
C MET A 75 13.97 1.12 8.99
N ARG A 76 13.86 1.84 10.11
CA ARG A 76 13.04 3.06 10.20
C ARG A 76 13.39 4.05 9.09
N ASP A 77 14.67 4.36 8.92
CA ASP A 77 15.13 5.33 7.94
C ASP A 77 14.85 4.85 6.50
N ALA A 78 14.96 3.55 6.24
CA ALA A 78 14.60 2.94 4.95
C ALA A 78 13.09 3.00 4.67
N ILE A 79 12.25 2.75 5.68
CA ILE A 79 10.79 2.90 5.57
C ILE A 79 10.46 4.37 5.29
N ILE A 80 10.98 5.32 6.06
CA ILE A 80 10.77 6.75 5.83
C ILE A 80 11.23 7.13 4.42
N ALA A 81 12.43 6.74 4.01
CA ALA A 81 12.96 7.07 2.69
C ALA A 81 12.22 6.39 1.53
N ARG A 82 11.50 5.28 1.76
CA ARG A 82 10.66 4.63 0.74
C ARG A 82 9.26 5.23 0.72
N GLU A 83 8.65 5.41 1.88
CA GLU A 83 7.27 5.84 2.03
C GLU A 83 7.10 7.36 1.89
N SER A 84 8.15 8.15 2.17
CA SER A 84 8.16 9.61 1.95
C SER A 84 8.64 10.00 0.56
N ARG A 85 8.96 9.04 -0.32
CA ARG A 85 9.26 9.38 -1.71
C ARG A 85 8.03 10.07 -2.26
N PRO A 86 8.14 11.31 -2.78
CA PRO A 86 7.03 11.93 -3.45
C PRO A 86 6.70 11.06 -4.66
N MET A 87 5.68 10.23 -4.52
CA MET A 87 5.01 9.66 -5.68
C MET A 87 4.48 10.87 -6.41
N LYS A 88 5.04 11.18 -7.59
CA LYS A 88 4.54 12.26 -8.45
C LYS A 88 3.02 12.18 -8.41
N ALA A 89 2.38 13.28 -8.00
CA ALA A 89 0.92 13.35 -7.98
C ALA A 89 0.46 12.98 -9.39
N MET A 90 -0.12 11.79 -9.53
CA MET A 90 -0.57 11.31 -10.83
C MET A 90 -1.84 12.07 -11.16
N THR A 91 -1.84 12.69 -12.34
CA THR A 91 -3.06 13.22 -12.94
C THR A 91 -4.10 12.10 -13.08
N ARG A 92 -5.37 12.47 -13.16
CA ARG A 92 -6.45 11.49 -13.38
C ARG A 92 -6.18 10.61 -14.59
N GLU A 93 -5.68 11.19 -15.68
CA GLU A 93 -5.32 10.47 -16.91
C GLU A 93 -4.23 9.43 -16.68
N GLU A 94 -3.16 9.78 -15.97
CA GLU A 94 -2.10 8.84 -15.62
C GLU A 94 -2.61 7.69 -14.75
N ARG A 95 -3.55 7.97 -13.83
CA ARG A 95 -4.17 6.92 -13.00
C ARG A 95 -5.01 5.96 -13.85
N LEU A 96 -5.78 6.49 -14.81
CA LEU A 96 -6.54 5.67 -15.75
C LEU A 96 -5.65 4.82 -16.65
N GLU A 97 -4.53 5.38 -17.14
CA GLU A 97 -3.56 4.63 -17.95
C GLU A 97 -2.87 3.54 -17.12
N HIS A 98 -2.55 3.81 -15.85
CA HIS A 98 -2.03 2.80 -14.94
C HIS A 98 -3.02 1.65 -14.74
N ILE A 99 -4.29 1.96 -14.45
CA ILE A 99 -5.34 0.94 -14.33
C ILE A 99 -5.48 0.15 -15.63
N TRP A 100 -5.47 0.83 -16.78
CA TRP A 100 -5.55 0.16 -18.08
C TRP A 100 -4.37 -0.79 -18.25
N SER A 101 -3.14 -0.31 -18.14
CA SER A 101 -1.90 -1.07 -18.40
C SER A 101 -1.70 -2.27 -17.47
N THR A 102 -2.19 -2.21 -16.23
CA THR A 102 -2.01 -3.26 -15.21
C THR A 102 -3.19 -4.23 -15.11
N ALA A 103 -4.37 -3.87 -15.61
CA ALA A 103 -5.50 -4.77 -15.67
C ALA A 103 -5.21 -5.95 -16.62
N HIS A 104 -5.52 -7.17 -16.16
CA HIS A 104 -5.43 -8.37 -16.98
C HIS A 104 -6.35 -8.25 -18.20
N ASP A 105 -5.93 -8.81 -19.34
CA ASP A 105 -6.65 -8.69 -20.62
C ASP A 105 -8.09 -9.20 -20.55
N ASP A 106 -8.35 -10.24 -19.74
CA ASP A 106 -9.71 -10.76 -19.53
C ASP A 106 -10.64 -9.80 -18.74
N TYR A 107 -10.09 -8.79 -18.07
CA TYR A 107 -10.82 -7.83 -17.24
C TYR A 107 -10.85 -6.42 -17.84
N ARG A 108 -10.26 -6.21 -19.01
CA ARG A 108 -10.28 -4.93 -19.74
C ARG A 108 -10.70 -5.15 -21.19
N GLY A 109 -11.16 -4.11 -21.86
CA GLY A 109 -11.53 -4.24 -23.26
C GLY A 109 -12.01 -2.94 -23.87
N TYR A 110 -12.70 -3.06 -24.99
CA TYR A 110 -13.32 -1.93 -25.67
C TYR A 110 -14.83 -2.11 -25.71
N ALA A 111 -15.56 -1.01 -25.57
CA ALA A 111 -17.01 -1.00 -25.67
C ALA A 111 -17.46 -1.43 -27.08
N GLY A 112 -18.06 -2.62 -27.18
CA GLY A 112 -18.61 -3.19 -28.42
C GLY A 112 -20.07 -2.82 -28.68
N ASP A 113 -20.75 -3.59 -29.54
CA ASP A 113 -22.07 -3.25 -30.07
C ASP A 113 -23.20 -3.13 -29.03
N ARG A 114 -23.02 -3.74 -27.85
CA ARG A 114 -23.96 -3.66 -26.71
C ARG A 114 -23.98 -2.28 -26.04
N TRP A 115 -23.01 -1.43 -26.33
CA TRP A 115 -22.94 -0.06 -25.83
C TRP A 115 -23.63 0.92 -26.79
N PRO A 116 -24.15 2.05 -26.28
CA PRO A 116 -24.63 3.15 -27.12
C PRO A 116 -23.57 3.55 -28.15
N PRO A 117 -23.96 3.95 -29.38
CA PRO A 117 -23.00 4.27 -30.45
C PRO A 117 -21.91 5.28 -30.04
N ALA A 118 -22.25 6.28 -29.23
CA ALA A 118 -21.31 7.29 -28.72
C ALA A 118 -20.21 6.74 -27.79
N MET A 119 -20.43 5.57 -27.20
CA MET A 119 -19.53 4.94 -26.24
C MET A 119 -18.67 3.84 -26.87
N ARG A 120 -18.98 3.42 -28.09
CA ARG A 120 -18.27 2.32 -28.76
C ARG A 120 -16.82 2.69 -29.03
N GLY A 121 -15.93 1.71 -28.90
CA GLY A 121 -14.48 1.89 -29.05
C GLY A 121 -13.79 2.57 -27.86
N GLN A 122 -14.52 3.01 -26.84
CA GLN A 122 -13.91 3.49 -25.60
C GLN A 122 -13.44 2.32 -24.72
N ARG A 123 -12.39 2.54 -23.93
CA ARG A 123 -11.81 1.54 -23.01
C ARG A 123 -12.79 1.22 -21.88
N THR A 124 -12.94 -0.07 -21.56
CA THR A 124 -13.75 -0.58 -20.46
C THR A 124 -12.91 -1.38 -19.48
N VAL A 125 -13.34 -1.41 -18.23
CA VAL A 125 -12.77 -2.28 -17.19
C VAL A 125 -13.90 -2.99 -16.43
N GLN A 126 -13.64 -4.24 -16.02
CA GLN A 126 -14.55 -4.98 -15.17
C GLN A 126 -14.42 -4.55 -13.71
N LEU A 127 -15.55 -4.24 -13.09
CA LEU A 127 -15.67 -3.92 -11.68
C LEU A 127 -16.47 -5.00 -10.96
N TYR A 128 -16.18 -5.16 -9.66
CA TYR A 128 -16.92 -6.04 -8.78
C TYR A 128 -17.81 -5.20 -7.87
N GLY A 129 -19.13 -5.31 -8.07
CA GLY A 129 -20.16 -4.58 -7.31
C GLY A 129 -20.63 -5.31 -6.04
N GLY A 130 -19.83 -6.24 -5.50
CA GLY A 130 -20.24 -7.05 -4.37
C GLY A 130 -21.46 -7.91 -4.70
N LYS A 131 -22.58 -7.66 -4.00
CA LYS A 131 -23.85 -8.39 -4.20
C LYS A 131 -24.44 -8.22 -5.60
N ALA A 132 -24.08 -7.16 -6.33
CA ALA A 132 -24.55 -6.92 -7.70
C ALA A 132 -23.76 -7.74 -8.75
N GLY A 133 -22.73 -8.48 -8.36
CA GLY A 133 -21.88 -9.25 -9.28
C GLY A 133 -20.84 -8.39 -10.00
N THR A 134 -20.31 -8.91 -11.10
CA THR A 134 -19.35 -8.20 -11.95
C THR A 134 -20.05 -7.45 -13.07
N PHE A 135 -19.58 -6.24 -13.37
CA PHE A 135 -20.11 -5.42 -14.46
C PHE A 135 -18.99 -4.66 -15.16
N LEU A 136 -19.24 -4.24 -16.39
CA LEU A 136 -18.31 -3.41 -17.17
C LEU A 136 -18.64 -1.93 -16.98
N LYS A 137 -17.60 -1.12 -16.82
CA LYS A 137 -17.72 0.35 -16.81
C LYS A 137 -16.72 0.95 -17.80
N LEU A 138 -17.06 2.09 -18.40
CA LEU A 138 -16.08 2.87 -19.17
C LEU A 138 -14.95 3.31 -18.23
N LEU A 139 -13.71 3.11 -18.67
CA LEU A 139 -12.53 3.50 -17.92
C LEU A 139 -12.53 5.01 -17.64
N GLY A 140 -12.98 5.81 -18.60
CA GLY A 140 -13.13 7.26 -18.47
C GLY A 140 -14.15 7.69 -17.41
N ASP A 141 -15.09 6.83 -17.05
CA ASP A 141 -16.20 7.13 -16.12
C ASP A 141 -15.95 6.60 -14.70
N LEU A 142 -14.75 6.08 -14.42
CA LEU A 142 -14.39 5.70 -13.06
C LEU A 142 -14.40 6.95 -12.17
N SER A 143 -15.10 6.84 -11.04
CA SER A 143 -15.06 7.81 -9.94
C SER A 143 -13.72 7.76 -9.22
N ASP A 144 -13.37 8.82 -8.49
CA ASP A 144 -12.09 8.88 -7.77
C ASP A 144 -11.95 7.78 -6.72
N VAL A 145 -13.07 7.36 -6.11
CA VAL A 145 -13.11 6.22 -5.17
C VAL A 145 -12.80 4.90 -5.88
N GLU A 146 -13.36 4.67 -7.07
CA GLU A 146 -13.08 3.47 -7.87
C GLU A 146 -11.65 3.47 -8.39
N ILE A 147 -11.13 4.63 -8.81
CA ILE A 147 -9.75 4.83 -9.23
C ILE A 147 -8.82 4.50 -8.05
N ALA A 148 -9.03 5.12 -6.89
CA ALA A 148 -8.25 4.87 -5.68
C ALA A 148 -8.27 3.39 -5.28
N ALA A 149 -9.41 2.71 -5.33
CA ALA A 149 -9.49 1.29 -4.99
C ALA A 149 -8.67 0.38 -5.92
N LYS A 150 -8.49 0.77 -7.18
CA LYS A 150 -7.74 0.02 -8.20
C LYS A 150 -6.26 0.36 -8.24
N LEU A 151 -5.85 1.45 -7.60
CA LEU A 151 -4.44 1.82 -7.52
C LEU A 151 -3.72 1.07 -6.39
N PRO A 152 -2.38 0.89 -6.52
CA PRO A 152 -1.50 0.48 -5.43
C PRO A 152 -1.81 1.22 -4.12
N VAL A 153 -1.63 0.57 -2.97
CA VAL A 153 -2.01 1.11 -1.65
C VAL A 153 -1.43 2.52 -1.41
N GLN A 154 -0.22 2.76 -1.90
CA GLN A 154 0.49 4.04 -1.78
C GLN A 154 -0.14 5.17 -2.62
N LEU A 155 -0.92 4.84 -3.65
CA LEU A 155 -1.54 5.78 -4.58
C LEU A 155 -3.01 6.09 -4.26
N ARG A 156 -3.61 5.40 -3.28
CA ARG A 156 -5.07 5.53 -3.00
C ARG A 156 -5.47 6.85 -2.36
N HIS A 157 -4.53 7.55 -1.73
CA HIS A 157 -4.82 8.72 -0.90
C HIS A 157 -4.11 9.98 -1.40
N LEU A 158 -3.57 9.97 -2.61
CA LEU A 158 -2.88 11.13 -3.16
C LEU A 158 -3.90 12.20 -3.59
N PRO A 159 -3.68 13.47 -3.22
CA PRO A 159 -4.43 14.58 -3.78
C PRO A 159 -4.22 14.63 -5.30
N ASP A 160 -5.25 15.02 -6.04
CA ASP A 160 -5.15 15.17 -7.48
C ASP A 160 -4.14 16.26 -7.82
N ALA A 161 -3.23 15.96 -8.76
CA ALA A 161 -2.48 17.01 -9.43
C ALA A 161 -3.49 17.82 -10.26
N ILE A 162 -3.81 19.04 -9.80
CA ILE A 162 -4.56 19.99 -10.61
C ILE A 162 -3.66 20.34 -11.79
N ALA A 163 -4.08 19.98 -13.01
CA ALA A 163 -3.38 20.39 -14.22
C ALA A 163 -3.36 21.92 -14.28
N ALA A 164 -2.15 22.49 -14.40
CA ALA A 164 -1.91 23.92 -14.57
C ALA A 164 -1.95 24.30 -16.05
#